data_AF-A0A3R7UWN6-F1
#
_entry.id   AF-A0A3R7UWN6-F1
#
_cell.length_a   1.000
_cell.length_b   1.000
_cell.length_c   1.000
_cell.angle_alpha   90.00
_cell.angle_beta   90.00
_cell.angle_gamma   90.00
#
_symmetry.space_group_name_H-M   'P 1'
#
loop_
_entity.id
_entity.type
_entity.pdbx_description
1 polymer ?
#
loop_
_entity_poly.entity_id
_entity_poly.type
_entity_poly.pdbx_seq_one_letter_code
_entity_poly.pdbx_strand_id
1 'polypeptide(L)' 'MIWTDQVNWSLLDFCIMGALLLALSVTIRLIRRSLPNRQKWVYILFVIVLFILLWAELGVGIFDSPIAGD' A
#
# COMPACT_ATOMS: atom_id res chain seq x y z
N MET A 1 -31.95 -9.51 1.23
CA MET A 1 -30.52 -9.18 1.39
C MET A 1 -30.43 -7.80 1.99
N ILE A 2 -29.96 -7.67 3.23
CA ILE A 2 -29.49 -6.38 3.73
C ILE A 2 -28.14 -6.16 3.05
N TRP A 3 -28.10 -5.23 2.10
CA TRP A 3 -26.84 -4.66 1.63
C TRP A 3 -26.36 -3.78 2.75
N THR A 4 -25.60 -4.35 3.69
CA THR A 4 -25.00 -3.53 4.73
C THR A 4 -23.87 -2.73 4.07
N ASP A 5 -23.98 -1.41 4.11
CA ASP A 5 -22.93 -0.43 3.78
C ASP A 5 -21.74 -0.59 4.75
N GLN A 6 -20.97 -1.68 4.62
CA GLN A 6 -19.84 -1.96 5.52
C GLN A 6 -18.51 -1.50 4.95
N VAL A 7 -18.50 -1.00 3.71
CA VAL A 7 -17.26 -0.55 3.09
C VAL A 7 -17.55 0.66 2.20
N ASN A 8 -17.64 1.83 2.82
CA ASN A 8 -17.96 3.09 2.16
C ASN A 8 -16.67 3.78 1.69
N TRP A 9 -15.98 3.16 0.74
CA TRP A 9 -14.75 3.74 0.18
C TRP A 9 -15.05 5.08 -0.49
N SER A 10 -14.45 6.15 -0.01
CA SER A 10 -14.48 7.44 -0.67
C SER A 10 -13.71 7.37 -2.00
N LEU A 11 -14.05 8.25 -2.93
CA LEU A 11 -13.29 8.48 -4.16
C LEU A 11 -11.81 8.78 -3.87
N LEU A 12 -11.54 9.41 -2.73
CA LEU A 12 -10.18 9.68 -2.26
C LEU A 12 -9.45 8.38 -1.90
N ASP A 13 -10.08 7.44 -1.20
CA ASP A 13 -9.47 6.16 -0.81
C ASP A 13 -9.08 5.34 -2.04
N PHE A 14 -9.95 5.34 -3.06
CA PHE A 14 -9.65 4.73 -4.36
C PHE A 14 -8.44 5.38 -5.04
N CYS A 15 -8.38 6.71 -5.09
CA CYS A 15 -7.24 7.43 -5.66
C CYS A 15 -5.94 7.15 -4.90
N ILE A 16 -5.99 7.14 -3.56
CA ILE A 16 -4.85 6.83 -2.69
C ILE A 16 -4.36 5.41 -2.97
N MET A 17 -5.28 4.44 -3.08
CA MET A 17 -4.91 3.05 -3.35
C MET A 17 -4.33 2.87 -4.76
N GLY A 18 -4.86 3.57 -5.74
CA GLY A 18 -4.27 3.65 -7.08
C GLY A 18 -2.85 4.22 -7.07
N ALA A 19 -2.63 5.33 -6.36
CA ALA A 19 -1.31 5.93 -6.21
C ALA A 19 -0.33 5.00 -5.49
N LEU A 20 -0.76 4.30 -4.44
CA LEU A 20 0.04 3.32 -3.70
C LEU A 20 0.52 2.18 -4.60
N LEU A 21 -0.36 1.63 -5.43
CA LEU A 21 -0.03 0.55 -6.37
C LEU A 21 0.97 1.02 -7.45
N LEU A 22 0.80 2.25 -7.95
CA LEU A 22 1.74 2.85 -8.89
C LEU A 22 3.11 3.05 -8.23
N ALA A 23 3.15 3.59 -7.01
CA ALA A 23 4.38 3.79 -6.26
C ALA A 23 5.10 2.46 -6.00
N LEU A 24 4.37 1.41 -5.61
CA LEU A 24 4.90 0.06 -5.42
C LEU A 24 5.56 -0.46 -6.70
N SER A 25 4.83 -0.36 -7.83
CA SER A 25 5.28 -0.85 -9.13
C SER A 25 6.55 -0.14 -9.61
N VAL A 26 6.60 1.20 -9.47
CA VAL A 26 7.77 2.01 -9.81
C VAL A 26 8.95 1.65 -8.91
N THR A 27 8.72 1.51 -7.61
CA THR A 27 9.77 1.19 -6.62
C THR A 27 10.40 -0.17 -6.91
N ILE A 28 9.59 -1.20 -7.17
CA ILE A 28 10.07 -2.54 -7.55
C ILE A 28 10.89 -2.46 -8.85
N ARG A 29 10.43 -1.68 -9.83
CA ARG A 29 11.16 -1.50 -11.10
C ARG A 29 12.51 -0.80 -10.91
N LEU A 30 12.57 0.22 -10.06
CA LEU A 30 13.79 0.93 -9.70
C LEU A 30 14.78 0.02 -8.96
N ILE A 31 14.30 -0.78 -8.01
CA ILE A 31 15.11 -1.77 -7.29
C ILE A 31 15.72 -2.77 -8.28
N ARG A 32 14.92 -3.30 -9.20
CA ARG A 32 15.40 -4.25 -10.22
C ARG A 32 16.42 -3.64 -11.17
N ARG A 33 16.35 -2.32 -11.43
CA ARG A 33 17.26 -1.63 -12.35
C ARG A 33 18.55 -1.15 -11.68
N SER A 34 18.49 -0.78 -10.40
CA SER A 34 19.60 -0.11 -9.70
C SER A 34 20.43 -1.04 -8.79
N LEU A 35 19.86 -2.15 -8.29
CA LEU A 35 20.53 -2.99 -7.29
C LEU A 35 21.18 -4.25 -7.88
N PRO A 36 22.38 -4.62 -7.42
CA PRO A 36 23.05 -5.85 -7.82
C PRO A 36 22.28 -7.10 -7.37
N ASN A 37 22.35 -8.16 -8.17
CA ASN A 37 21.45 -9.31 -8.15
C ASN A 37 21.38 -10.09 -6.82
N ARG A 38 22.38 -9.93 -5.95
CA ARG A 38 22.57 -10.74 -4.73
C ARG A 38 21.72 -10.28 -3.54
N GLN A 39 21.31 -9.01 -3.47
CA GLN A 39 20.54 -8.48 -2.34
C GLN A 39 19.18 -7.85 -2.71
N LYS A 40 18.84 -7.82 -4.00
CA LYS A 40 17.57 -7.23 -4.51
C LYS A 40 16.32 -7.77 -3.81
N TRP A 41 16.31 -9.05 -3.41
CA TRP A 41 15.16 -9.70 -2.79
C TRP A 41 14.84 -9.15 -1.41
N VAL A 42 15.86 -8.75 -0.64
CA VAL A 42 15.67 -8.15 0.70
C VAL A 42 14.97 -6.80 0.57
N TYR A 43 15.38 -5.98 -0.39
CA TYR A 43 14.74 -4.69 -0.66
C TYR A 43 13.31 -4.83 -1.18
N ILE A 44 13.05 -5.79 -2.06
CA ILE A 44 11.68 -6.08 -2.53
C ILE A 44 10.79 -6.50 -1.36
N LEU A 45 11.27 -7.41 -0.51
CA LEU A 45 10.53 -7.85 0.67
C LEU A 45 10.21 -6.69 1.60
N PHE A 46 11.20 -5.85 1.90
CA PHE A 46 11.02 -4.67 2.75
C PHE A 46 9.96 -3.70 2.18
N VAL A 47 10.00 -3.44 0.89
CA VAL A 47 9.01 -2.59 0.21
C VAL A 47 7.60 -3.20 0.25
N ILE A 48 7.46 -4.51 0.09
CA ILE A 48 6.17 -5.20 0.20
C ILE A 48 5.62 -5.08 1.62
N VAL A 49 6.46 -5.25 2.65
CA VAL A 49 6.03 -5.09 4.05
C VAL A 49 5.55 -3.67 4.33
N LEU A 50 6.30 -2.66 3.88
CA LEU A 50 5.88 -1.26 3.99
C LEU A 50 4.56 -0.99 3.27
N PHE A 51 4.37 -1.56 2.08
CA PHE A 51 3.12 -1.42 1.32
C PHE A 51 1.93 -2.01 2.08
N ILE A 52 2.07 -3.20 2.66
CA ILE A 52 1.01 -3.84 3.45
C ILE A 52 0.71 -3.01 4.71
N LEU A 53 1.73 -2.45 5.35
CA LEU A 53 1.56 -1.64 6.55
C LEU A 53 0.81 -0.34 6.24
N LEU A 54 1.17 0.36 5.17
CA LEU A 54 0.45 1.55 4.69
C LEU A 54 -0.98 1.21 4.26
N TRP A 55 -1.19 0.08 3.58
CA TRP A 55 -2.52 -0.36 3.19
C TRP A 55 -3.40 -0.67 4.40
N ALA A 56 -2.83 -1.31 5.43
CA ALA A 56 -3.54 -1.64 6.65
C ALA A 56 -3.85 -0.40 7.51
N GLU A 57 -2.95 0.59 7.55
CA GLU A 57 -3.21 1.91 8.14
C GLU A 57 -4.38 2.61 7.43
N LEU A 58 -4.34 2.67 6.10
CA LEU A 58 -5.32 3.42 5.31
C LEU A 58 -6.70 2.74 5.25
N GLY A 59 -6.73 1.41 5.13
CA GLY A 59 -7.98 0.66 4.94
C GLY A 59 -8.56 0.05 6.21
N VAL A 60 -7.72 -0.24 7.22
CA VAL A 60 -8.15 -0.87 8.48
C VAL A 60 -7.94 0.05 9.68
N GLY A 61 -7.13 1.11 9.58
CA GLY A 61 -6.93 2.06 10.68
C GLY A 61 -6.29 1.45 11.93
N ILE A 62 -5.45 0.41 11.78
CA ILE A 62 -4.97 -0.43 12.89
C ILE A 62 -4.31 0.36 14.03
N PHE A 63 -3.67 1.48 13.70
CA PHE A 63 -2.84 2.24 14.64
C PHE A 63 -3.49 3.51 15.18
N ASP A 64 -4.78 3.77 14.87
CA ASP A 64 -5.49 4.99 15.30
C ASP A 64 -4.71 6.28 14.95
N SER A 65 -3.96 6.24 13.85
CA SER A 65 -3.10 7.35 13.42
C SER A 65 -3.94 8.41 12.69
N PRO A 66 -3.55 9.71 12.70
CA PRO A 66 -4.28 10.78 11.99
C PRO A 66 -4.24 10.65 10.45
N ILE A 67 -3.61 9.59 9.93
CA ILE A 67 -3.52 9.24 8.51
C ILE A 67 -4.50 8.11 8.17
N ALA A 68 -5.16 7.49 9.15
CA ALA A 68 -6.16 6.45 8.94
C ALA A 68 -7.36 7.02 8.16
N GLY A 69 -7.87 6.24 7.21
CA GLY A 69 -9.10 6.56 6.47
C GLY A 69 -10.32 6.43 7.39
N ASP A 70 -11.29 7.34 7.22
CA ASP A 70 -12.61 7.31 7.86
C ASP A 70 -13.54 6.26 7.22
#